data_AF-A0A562ZWV2-F1
#
_entry.id   AF-A0A562ZWV2-F1
#
_cell.length_a   1.000
_cell.length_b   1.000
_cell.length_c   1.000
_cell.angle_alpha   90.00
_cell.angle_beta   90.00
_cell.angle_gamma   90.00
#
_symmetry.space_group_name_H-M   'P 1'
#
loop_
_entity.id
_entity.type
_entity.pdbx_description
1 polymer ?
#
loop_
_entity_poly.entity_id
_entity_poly.type
_entity_poly.pdbx_seq_one_letter_code
_entity_poly.pdbx_strand_id
1 'polypeptide(L)'
;MLAFRLAAACAASFITATAWSQAAEGVYQGELACGPLITQPTQAGWRAPVSMRLERATLTWTRGDDTYEETGRAGWSDAQGTAFRVQGTWKAASGRQGGWAGQVALRADGQRIAGTMTQTSTDGSQRFRECTVAATIAVAASAAAPATAPPAPSGPVPLLAQPGAPRWKDAPAYHARHAATALRRSTFFMPLFGAVYPEKFETLLDQLPRGSLRGVVIYNHGCGGQWGWETTVAQHFYRWGFAVITPDFLGREGNKSGCPGASGEEMLRMAGERSAEGTFQAINPARLAARGQDIQAVIAWLKQRTRLPIIVSGHSEGCRAIYAMHFTDAQVVGGACVKQGLQPHYAHTWRWNTSLPMWQSLEENDPWVVTAGATHVSQVTFTPRFAANPSALTVVIVPGRTHDPLNHENERNSLQRWLDERVQQPLTAGQNGMDYEKALPALQQRVPAPGQ
;
A
#
# COMPACT_ATOMS: atom_id res chain seq x y z
N MET A 1 -23.86 -44.55 -49.31
CA MET A 1 -23.68 -44.49 -47.85
C MET A 1 -22.19 -44.47 -47.54
N LEU A 2 -21.60 -43.29 -47.28
CA LEU A 2 -20.25 -43.18 -46.74
C LEU A 2 -20.27 -42.06 -45.70
N ALA A 3 -19.94 -42.40 -44.46
CA ALA A 3 -19.96 -41.52 -43.31
C ALA A 3 -18.54 -41.03 -42.97
N PHE A 4 -18.44 -39.75 -42.64
CA PHE A 4 -17.26 -39.07 -42.12
C PHE A 4 -16.90 -39.55 -40.69
N ARG A 5 -15.60 -39.71 -40.40
CA ARG A 5 -15.04 -39.56 -39.04
C ARG A 5 -13.66 -38.89 -39.12
N LEU A 6 -13.52 -37.72 -38.48
CA LEU A 6 -12.25 -37.12 -38.08
C LEU A 6 -11.89 -37.61 -36.67
N ALA A 7 -10.62 -37.94 -36.45
CA ALA A 7 -10.05 -38.22 -35.14
C ALA A 7 -9.19 -37.04 -34.68
N ALA A 8 -9.37 -36.60 -33.42
CA ALA A 8 -8.50 -35.65 -32.74
C ALA A 8 -7.54 -36.42 -31.81
N ALA A 9 -6.25 -36.11 -31.88
CA ALA A 9 -5.22 -36.67 -31.01
C ALA A 9 -4.91 -35.71 -29.85
N CYS A 10 -5.01 -36.21 -28.62
CA CYS A 10 -4.52 -35.56 -27.41
C CYS A 10 -3.02 -35.83 -27.25
N ALA A 11 -2.21 -34.79 -27.07
CA ALA A 11 -0.85 -34.89 -26.55
C ALA A 11 -0.82 -34.26 -25.15
N ALA A 12 -0.51 -35.07 -24.14
CA ALA A 12 -0.30 -34.64 -22.76
C ALA A 12 1.16 -34.22 -22.57
N SER A 13 1.39 -32.98 -22.13
CA SER A 13 2.71 -32.49 -21.72
C SER A 13 2.85 -32.58 -20.21
N PHE A 14 3.83 -33.34 -19.74
CA PHE A 14 4.24 -33.41 -18.33
C PHE A 14 4.85 -32.07 -17.89
N ILE A 15 4.30 -31.48 -16.82
CA ILE A 15 4.89 -30.33 -16.12
C ILE A 15 5.68 -30.87 -14.93
N THR A 16 6.98 -30.63 -14.92
CA THR A 16 7.85 -30.86 -13.76
C THR A 16 7.53 -29.85 -12.65
N ALA A 17 7.10 -30.33 -11.49
CA ALA A 17 6.87 -29.52 -10.30
C ALA A 17 8.19 -28.96 -9.74
N THR A 18 8.27 -27.65 -9.53
CA THR A 18 9.36 -27.01 -8.77
C THR A 18 9.20 -27.31 -7.29
N ALA A 19 10.20 -27.96 -6.69
CA ALA A 19 10.25 -28.28 -5.26
C ALA A 19 10.38 -27.01 -4.40
N TRP A 20 9.59 -26.92 -3.33
CA TRP A 20 9.73 -25.90 -2.29
C TRP A 20 10.94 -26.27 -1.41
N SER A 21 11.88 -25.35 -1.19
CA SER A 21 13.02 -25.58 -0.29
C SER A 21 12.60 -25.39 1.17
N GLN A 22 12.56 -26.47 1.95
CA GLN A 22 12.43 -26.44 3.41
C GLN A 22 13.74 -25.97 4.05
N ALA A 23 13.68 -25.35 5.23
CA ALA A 23 14.90 -25.02 5.97
C ALA A 23 15.55 -26.33 6.44
N ALA A 24 16.71 -26.65 5.89
CA ALA A 24 17.41 -27.87 6.23
C ALA A 24 17.97 -27.82 7.67
N GLU A 25 18.23 -28.98 8.27
CA GLU A 25 19.06 -29.00 9.48
C GLU A 25 20.45 -28.46 9.16
N GLY A 26 21.01 -27.66 10.06
CA GLY A 26 22.29 -27.00 9.81
C GLY A 26 22.57 -25.80 10.70
N VAL A 27 23.76 -25.22 10.51
CA VAL A 27 24.19 -23.98 11.16
C VAL A 27 24.10 -22.83 10.17
N TYR A 28 23.35 -21.80 10.56
CA TYR A 28 23.09 -20.59 9.81
C TYR A 28 23.82 -19.43 10.46
N GLN A 29 24.69 -18.78 9.69
CA GLN A 29 25.35 -17.55 10.11
C GLN A 29 24.57 -16.36 9.58
N GLY A 30 24.30 -15.39 10.45
CA GLY A 30 23.53 -14.21 10.15
C GLY A 30 24.05 -12.96 10.83
N GLU A 31 23.33 -11.87 10.61
CA GLU A 31 23.59 -10.59 11.25
C GLU A 31 22.36 -10.13 12.03
N LEU A 32 22.60 -9.65 13.25
CA LEU A 32 21.66 -8.90 14.06
C LEU A 32 22.01 -7.41 13.93
N ALA A 33 21.10 -6.62 13.36
CA ALA A 33 21.26 -5.16 13.22
C ALA A 33 20.26 -4.43 14.10
N CYS A 34 20.75 -3.74 15.13
CA CYS A 34 19.96 -2.99 16.11
C CYS A 34 20.02 -1.49 15.84
N GLY A 35 18.86 -0.82 15.95
CA GLY A 35 18.75 0.63 15.87
C GLY A 35 19.34 1.36 17.08
N PRO A 36 19.28 2.71 17.08
CA PRO A 36 19.71 3.54 18.21
C PRO A 36 19.02 3.17 19.52
N LEU A 37 19.63 3.54 20.65
CA LEU A 37 19.01 3.30 21.96
C LEU A 37 17.72 4.12 22.05
N ILE A 38 16.59 3.47 22.33
CA ILE A 38 15.27 4.13 22.38
C ILE A 38 15.28 5.27 23.41
N THR A 39 15.89 5.04 24.57
CA THR A 39 15.96 6.03 25.65
C THR A 39 17.05 7.07 25.48
N GLN A 40 18.00 6.85 24.57
CA GLN A 40 19.05 7.83 24.25
C GLN A 40 19.42 7.73 22.75
N PRO A 41 18.61 8.32 21.85
CA PRO A 41 18.76 8.13 20.41
C PRO A 41 20.09 8.62 19.81
N THR A 42 20.85 9.43 20.55
CA THR A 42 22.22 9.84 20.18
C THR A 42 23.22 8.67 20.27
N GLN A 43 22.91 7.60 21.00
CA GLN A 43 23.65 6.36 20.91
C GLN A 43 23.25 5.61 19.64
N ALA A 44 24.15 5.59 18.66
CA ALA A 44 23.96 4.94 17.38
C ALA A 44 23.57 3.46 17.49
N GLY A 45 22.99 2.95 16.41
CA GLY A 45 22.75 1.52 16.22
C GLY A 45 24.05 0.73 16.07
N TRP A 46 23.93 -0.59 16.10
CA TRP A 46 25.07 -1.50 15.96
C TRP A 46 24.67 -2.76 15.18
N ARG A 47 25.67 -3.47 14.68
CA ARG A 47 25.52 -4.77 13.99
C ARG A 47 26.43 -5.78 14.66
N ALA A 48 25.96 -7.00 14.83
CA ALA A 48 26.75 -8.11 15.37
C ALA A 48 26.38 -9.43 14.67
N PRO A 49 27.34 -10.35 14.51
CA PRO A 49 27.05 -11.68 13.99
C PRO A 49 26.15 -12.46 14.94
N VAL A 50 25.32 -13.35 14.39
CA VAL A 50 24.51 -14.32 15.13
C VAL A 50 24.62 -15.69 14.48
N SER A 51 24.73 -16.73 15.31
CA SER A 51 24.70 -18.12 14.87
C SER A 51 23.37 -18.75 15.27
N MET A 52 22.73 -19.44 14.32
CA MET A 52 21.49 -20.18 14.55
C MET A 52 21.68 -21.62 14.10
N ARG A 53 21.41 -22.59 14.96
CA ARG A 53 21.47 -24.02 14.63
C ARG A 53 20.07 -24.59 14.60
N LEU A 54 19.65 -25.12 13.46
CA LEU A 54 18.39 -25.87 13.33
C LEU A 54 18.70 -27.36 13.37
N GLU A 55 18.17 -28.06 14.37
CA GLU A 55 18.34 -29.50 14.55
C GLU A 55 17.04 -30.08 15.10
N ARG A 56 16.48 -31.09 14.41
CA ARG A 56 15.24 -31.79 14.79
C ARG A 56 14.09 -30.83 15.10
N ALA A 57 13.84 -29.90 14.16
CA ALA A 57 12.84 -28.82 14.30
C ALA A 57 13.03 -27.96 15.56
N THR A 58 14.25 -27.86 16.07
CA THR A 58 14.59 -26.97 17.18
C THR A 58 15.65 -25.98 16.72
N LEU A 59 15.33 -24.69 16.81
CA LEU A 59 16.25 -23.60 16.54
C LEU A 59 16.96 -23.20 17.83
N THR A 60 18.29 -23.22 17.82
CA THR A 60 19.14 -22.71 18.89
C THR A 60 19.84 -21.45 18.41
N TRP A 61 19.70 -20.37 19.17
CA TRP A 61 20.34 -19.08 18.95
C TRP A 61 21.56 -18.94 19.84
N THR A 62 22.68 -18.52 19.25
CA THR A 62 23.89 -18.14 19.99
C THR A 62 24.51 -16.87 19.41
N ARG A 63 24.83 -15.93 20.30
CA ARG A 63 25.60 -14.72 20.00
C ARG A 63 26.50 -14.40 21.18
N GLY A 64 27.73 -13.97 20.94
CA GLY A 64 28.66 -13.69 22.03
C GLY A 64 30.10 -13.67 21.57
N ASP A 65 30.94 -13.11 22.41
CA ASP A 65 32.40 -13.06 22.27
C ASP A 65 33.03 -13.26 23.67
N ASP A 66 34.29 -12.86 23.86
CA ASP A 66 34.97 -12.99 25.16
C ASP A 66 34.38 -12.07 26.24
N THR A 67 33.55 -11.10 25.86
CA THR A 67 33.00 -10.08 26.76
C THR A 67 31.54 -10.33 27.15
N TYR A 68 30.77 -11.02 26.32
CA TYR A 68 29.37 -11.34 26.62
C TYR A 68 28.89 -12.64 25.96
N GLU A 69 27.77 -13.15 26.43
CA GLU A 69 27.05 -14.25 25.80
C GLU A 69 25.55 -13.96 25.73
N GLU A 70 24.88 -14.51 24.72
CA GLU A 70 23.46 -14.45 24.49
C GLU A 70 22.98 -15.76 23.87
N THR A 71 21.97 -16.38 24.50
CA THR A 71 21.45 -17.68 24.06
C THR A 71 19.92 -17.73 24.10
N GLY A 72 19.33 -18.58 23.25
CA GLY A 72 17.90 -18.88 23.28
C GLY A 72 17.57 -20.12 22.46
N ARG A 73 16.39 -20.71 22.66
CA ARG A 73 15.99 -21.94 21.98
C ARG A 73 14.48 -22.01 21.77
N ALA A 74 14.05 -22.57 20.65
CA ALA A 74 12.62 -22.69 20.32
C ALA A 74 12.31 -23.82 19.32
N GLY A 75 11.07 -24.30 19.32
CA GLY A 75 10.55 -25.16 18.26
C GLY A 75 10.41 -24.37 16.95
N TRP A 76 10.81 -24.96 15.84
CA TRP A 76 10.81 -24.39 14.50
C TRP A 76 9.75 -25.03 13.62
N SER A 77 9.00 -24.19 12.90
CA SER A 77 8.05 -24.60 11.87
C SER A 77 8.34 -23.86 10.59
N ASP A 78 8.50 -24.58 9.47
CA ASP A 78 8.75 -23.94 8.16
C ASP A 78 7.58 -23.07 7.70
N ALA A 79 6.36 -23.36 8.14
CA ALA A 79 5.16 -22.62 7.75
C ALA A 79 4.91 -21.35 8.58
N GLN A 80 5.35 -21.35 9.84
CA GLN A 80 5.01 -20.29 10.81
C GLN A 80 6.24 -19.58 11.39
N GLY A 81 7.43 -20.12 11.17
CA GLY A 81 8.66 -19.67 11.83
C GLY A 81 8.66 -20.04 13.32
N THR A 82 9.26 -19.19 14.14
CA THR A 82 9.31 -19.33 15.60
C THR A 82 9.42 -17.96 16.27
N ALA A 83 8.90 -17.86 17.49
CA ALA A 83 9.11 -16.72 18.36
C ALA A 83 9.57 -17.19 19.73
N PHE A 84 10.63 -16.57 20.28
CA PHE A 84 11.26 -17.04 21.50
C PHE A 84 12.08 -15.95 22.18
N ARG A 85 12.42 -16.23 23.43
CA ARG A 85 13.24 -15.33 24.24
C ARG A 85 14.70 -15.74 24.16
N VAL A 86 15.56 -14.74 23.96
CA VAL A 86 17.00 -14.84 24.19
C VAL A 86 17.35 -14.10 25.46
N GLN A 87 18.38 -14.58 26.15
CA GLN A 87 18.94 -13.92 27.33
C GLN A 87 20.41 -13.68 27.09
N GLY A 88 20.88 -12.45 27.38
CA GLY A 88 22.28 -12.10 27.28
C GLY A 88 22.83 -11.50 28.56
N THR A 89 24.10 -11.77 28.84
CA THR A 89 24.80 -11.38 30.07
C THR A 89 26.23 -10.97 29.74
N TRP A 90 26.75 -9.99 30.47
CA TRP A 90 28.19 -9.68 30.44
C TRP A 90 28.97 -10.75 31.19
N LYS A 91 30.09 -11.21 30.62
CA LYS A 91 30.98 -12.17 31.27
C LYS A 91 31.79 -11.47 32.36
N ALA A 92 32.10 -12.17 33.45
CA ALA A 92 32.84 -11.60 34.59
C ALA A 92 34.19 -10.96 34.18
N ALA A 93 34.87 -11.55 33.19
CA ALA A 93 36.14 -11.05 32.67
C ALA A 93 36.05 -9.72 31.88
N SER A 94 34.84 -9.28 31.49
CA SER A 94 34.62 -8.05 30.72
C SER A 94 34.70 -6.75 31.53
N GLY A 95 34.66 -6.84 32.87
CA GLY A 95 34.53 -5.68 33.76
C GLY A 95 33.18 -4.98 33.70
N ARG A 96 32.20 -5.50 32.95
CA ARG A 96 30.83 -4.98 32.84
C ARG A 96 29.88 -5.87 33.63
N GLN A 97 28.81 -5.27 34.18
CA GLN A 97 27.77 -5.97 34.94
C GLN A 97 26.40 -5.77 34.29
N GLY A 98 25.49 -6.71 34.58
CA GLY A 98 24.11 -6.68 34.10
C GLY A 98 23.87 -7.63 32.92
N GLY A 99 22.62 -7.64 32.46
CA GLY A 99 22.16 -8.47 31.36
C GLY A 99 21.00 -7.83 30.63
N TRP A 100 20.57 -8.48 29.57
CA TRP A 100 19.44 -8.08 28.77
C TRP A 100 18.64 -9.30 28.35
N ALA A 101 17.40 -9.07 27.96
CA ALA A 101 16.58 -10.06 27.26
C ALA A 101 16.31 -9.58 25.84
N GLY A 102 15.98 -10.52 24.95
CA GLY A 102 15.50 -10.22 23.62
C GLY A 102 14.27 -11.07 23.31
N GLN A 103 13.24 -10.45 22.75
CA GLN A 103 12.12 -11.18 22.15
C GLN A 103 12.38 -11.29 20.65
N VAL A 104 12.68 -12.49 20.17
CA VAL A 104 13.04 -12.78 18.78
C VAL A 104 11.84 -13.42 18.08
N ALA A 105 11.56 -13.03 16.85
CA ALA A 105 10.64 -13.69 15.95
C ALA A 105 11.34 -13.93 14.61
N LEU A 106 11.43 -15.18 14.17
CA LEU A 106 12.14 -15.61 12.95
C LEU A 106 11.23 -16.46 12.07
N ARG A 107 11.46 -16.44 10.76
CA ARG A 107 10.76 -17.28 9.79
C ARG A 107 11.66 -17.66 8.62
N ALA A 108 11.34 -18.77 7.97
CA ALA A 108 11.88 -19.06 6.65
C ALA A 108 11.36 -18.01 5.67
N ASP A 109 12.28 -17.39 4.93
CA ASP A 109 12.02 -16.36 3.92
C ASP A 109 12.83 -16.72 2.67
N GLY A 110 12.26 -17.59 1.84
CA GLY A 110 12.92 -18.15 0.66
C GLY A 110 14.20 -18.89 1.06
N GLN A 111 15.36 -18.35 0.65
CA GLN A 111 16.67 -18.88 1.01
C GLN A 111 17.26 -18.22 2.26
N ARG A 112 16.45 -17.75 3.21
CA ARG A 112 16.95 -17.10 4.44
C ARG A 112 16.11 -17.48 5.66
N ILE A 113 16.72 -17.42 6.85
CA ILE A 113 16.03 -17.31 8.13
C ILE A 113 16.11 -15.84 8.54
N ALA A 114 14.98 -15.16 8.62
CA ALA A 114 14.95 -13.72 8.89
C ALA A 114 13.82 -13.32 9.83
N GLY A 115 13.97 -12.17 10.49
CA GLY A 115 12.95 -11.62 11.37
C GLY A 115 13.43 -10.48 12.25
N THR A 116 12.83 -10.32 13.42
CA THR A 116 13.04 -9.16 14.31
C THR A 116 13.41 -9.58 15.71
N MET A 117 14.11 -8.71 16.42
CA MET A 117 14.35 -8.83 17.86
C MET A 117 14.08 -7.49 18.55
N THR A 118 13.31 -7.50 19.62
CA THR A 118 13.23 -6.36 20.54
C THR A 118 14.11 -6.65 21.74
N GLN A 119 15.11 -5.80 22.00
CA GLN A 119 15.96 -5.90 23.17
C GLN A 119 15.33 -5.17 24.35
N THR A 120 15.27 -5.82 25.50
CA THR A 120 14.71 -5.29 26.74
C THR A 120 15.64 -5.51 27.93
N SER A 121 15.35 -4.86 29.04
CA SER A 121 15.89 -5.22 30.35
C SER A 121 15.54 -6.67 30.70
N THR A 122 16.33 -7.29 31.58
CA THR A 122 16.15 -8.70 31.98
C THR A 122 14.76 -8.96 32.59
N ASP A 123 14.21 -7.99 33.32
CA ASP A 123 12.86 -8.02 33.89
C ASP A 123 11.76 -7.65 32.89
N GLY A 124 12.12 -7.20 31.68
CA GLY A 124 11.20 -6.78 30.62
C GLY A 124 10.56 -5.40 30.83
N SER A 125 10.93 -4.67 31.89
CA SER A 125 10.33 -3.37 32.23
C SER A 125 10.72 -2.25 31.26
N GLN A 126 11.86 -2.37 30.57
CA GLN A 126 12.39 -1.33 29.70
C GLN A 126 12.79 -1.89 28.34
N ARG A 127 12.35 -1.23 27.27
CA ARG A 127 12.81 -1.51 25.89
C ARG A 127 14.04 -0.69 25.58
N PHE A 128 15.08 -1.36 25.09
CA PHE A 128 16.35 -0.73 24.74
C PHE A 128 16.44 -0.45 23.25
N ARG A 129 16.18 -1.44 22.40
CA ARG A 129 16.44 -1.35 20.95
C ARG A 129 15.50 -2.24 20.16
N GLU A 130 15.24 -1.82 18.93
CA GLU A 130 14.63 -2.67 17.91
C GLU A 130 15.71 -3.15 16.95
N CYS A 131 15.66 -4.43 16.62
CA CYS A 131 16.67 -5.09 15.83
C CYS A 131 16.05 -5.98 14.74
N THR A 132 16.85 -6.23 13.71
CA THR A 132 16.52 -7.13 12.60
C THR A 132 17.53 -8.25 12.53
N VAL A 133 17.09 -9.44 12.14
CA VAL A 133 17.90 -10.65 12.02
C VAL A 133 17.79 -11.17 10.60
N ALA A 134 18.92 -11.54 10.00
CA ALA A 134 18.94 -12.28 8.73
C ALA A 134 20.13 -13.23 8.65
N ALA A 135 19.87 -14.51 8.33
CA ALA A 135 20.86 -15.52 7.98
C ALA A 135 20.47 -16.21 6.66
N THR A 136 21.45 -16.54 5.82
CA THR A 136 21.20 -17.15 4.50
C THR A 136 21.22 -18.68 4.59
N ILE A 137 20.24 -19.32 3.96
CA ILE A 137 20.17 -20.76 3.69
C ILE A 137 20.99 -20.99 2.42
N ALA A 138 22.13 -21.65 2.51
CA ALA A 138 22.92 -21.96 1.32
C ALA A 138 22.16 -22.97 0.45
N VAL A 139 21.84 -22.60 -0.79
CA VAL A 139 21.28 -23.52 -1.79
C VAL A 139 22.27 -23.65 -2.94
N ALA A 140 22.60 -24.88 -3.33
CA ALA A 140 23.44 -25.17 -4.48
C ALA A 140 22.78 -24.66 -5.77
N ALA A 141 23.46 -23.78 -6.50
CA ALA A 141 22.95 -23.10 -7.68
C ALA A 141 22.82 -24.04 -8.90
N SER A 142 21.73 -23.91 -9.66
CA SER A 142 21.61 -24.41 -11.04
C SER A 142 21.07 -23.27 -11.91
N ALA A 143 21.84 -22.90 -12.92
CA ALA A 143 21.57 -21.79 -13.84
C ALA A 143 20.53 -22.16 -14.93
N ALA A 144 19.73 -21.18 -15.37
CA ALA A 144 18.84 -21.31 -16.54
C ALA A 144 19.00 -20.11 -17.48
N ALA A 145 18.96 -20.40 -18.79
CA ALA A 145 19.26 -19.52 -19.93
C ALA A 145 18.07 -18.62 -20.35
N PRO A 146 18.27 -17.57 -21.19
CA PRO A 146 17.27 -16.52 -21.43
C PRO A 146 16.23 -16.90 -22.49
N ALA A 147 14.97 -16.51 -22.29
CA ALA A 147 13.87 -16.71 -23.23
C ALA A 147 13.43 -15.39 -23.91
N THR A 148 13.21 -15.46 -25.22
CA THR A 148 12.75 -14.39 -26.11
C THR A 148 11.26 -14.05 -25.97
N ALA A 149 10.88 -12.80 -26.21
CA ALA A 149 9.53 -12.25 -26.03
C ALA A 149 8.52 -12.59 -27.16
N PRO A 150 7.22 -12.83 -26.85
CA PRO A 150 6.16 -12.98 -27.85
C PRO A 150 5.38 -11.67 -28.12
N PRO A 151 4.64 -11.56 -29.25
CA PRO A 151 3.98 -10.32 -29.69
C PRO A 151 2.64 -10.07 -28.97
N ALA A 152 2.20 -8.81 -29.02
CA ALA A 152 1.00 -8.31 -28.33
C ALA A 152 -0.32 -8.74 -29.00
N PRO A 153 -1.38 -9.08 -28.22
CA PRO A 153 -2.72 -9.26 -28.75
C PRO A 153 -3.66 -8.08 -28.43
N SER A 154 -4.48 -7.74 -29.42
CA SER A 154 -5.63 -6.83 -29.37
C SER A 154 -6.92 -7.59 -29.05
N GLY A 155 -7.57 -7.26 -27.94
CA GLY A 155 -8.87 -7.82 -27.50
C GLY A 155 -9.00 -7.85 -25.97
N PRO A 156 -10.23 -7.95 -25.40
CA PRO A 156 -10.41 -8.05 -23.96
C PRO A 156 -9.87 -9.40 -23.46
N VAL A 157 -8.71 -9.35 -22.82
CA VAL A 157 -7.97 -10.53 -22.33
C VAL A 157 -8.66 -11.07 -21.06
N PRO A 158 -9.15 -12.33 -21.05
CA PRO A 158 -9.49 -13.03 -19.81
C PRO A 158 -8.22 -13.20 -18.97
N LEU A 159 -8.35 -13.08 -17.64
CA LEU A 159 -7.26 -13.22 -16.66
C LEU A 159 -6.35 -14.43 -16.99
N LEU A 160 -5.16 -14.18 -17.52
CA LEU A 160 -4.09 -15.17 -17.48
C LEU A 160 -3.59 -15.20 -16.03
N ALA A 161 -3.92 -16.27 -15.32
CA ALA A 161 -3.46 -16.50 -13.96
C ALA A 161 -1.93 -16.63 -13.95
N GLN A 162 -1.25 -15.66 -13.35
CA GLN A 162 0.17 -15.81 -13.01
C GLN A 162 0.31 -16.79 -11.84
N PRO A 163 1.20 -17.79 -11.91
CA PRO A 163 1.50 -18.66 -10.77
C PRO A 163 1.98 -17.80 -9.60
N GLY A 164 1.34 -17.90 -8.43
CA GLY A 164 1.70 -17.15 -7.23
C GLY A 164 1.00 -15.80 -7.03
N ALA A 165 0.17 -15.33 -7.97
CA ALA A 165 -0.73 -14.22 -7.69
C ALA A 165 -1.76 -14.66 -6.62
N PRO A 166 -2.04 -13.85 -5.59
CA PRO A 166 -3.09 -14.17 -4.62
C PRO A 166 -4.40 -14.45 -5.35
N ARG A 167 -4.99 -15.61 -5.06
CA ARG A 167 -6.31 -15.95 -5.55
C ARG A 167 -7.32 -14.90 -5.09
N TRP A 168 -8.30 -14.63 -5.94
CA TRP A 168 -9.48 -13.84 -5.59
C TRP A 168 -10.08 -14.41 -4.30
N LYS A 169 -10.06 -13.62 -3.23
CA LYS A 169 -10.77 -13.94 -1.99
C LYS A 169 -12.02 -13.11 -1.96
N ASP A 170 -13.15 -13.74 -2.24
CA ASP A 170 -14.43 -13.05 -2.22
C ASP A 170 -14.84 -12.74 -0.77
N ALA A 171 -15.61 -11.68 -0.61
CA ALA A 171 -16.20 -11.28 0.66
C ALA A 171 -17.53 -10.58 0.37
N PRO A 172 -18.53 -10.65 1.26
CA PRO A 172 -19.80 -9.96 1.05
C PRO A 172 -19.65 -8.47 0.71
N ALA A 173 -18.66 -7.80 1.30
CA ALA A 173 -18.31 -6.41 1.03
C ALA A 173 -17.85 -6.13 -0.41
N TYR A 174 -17.40 -7.14 -1.17
CA TYR A 174 -16.88 -6.97 -2.53
C TYR A 174 -17.96 -7.14 -3.60
N HIS A 175 -19.19 -7.48 -3.20
CA HIS A 175 -20.32 -7.58 -4.12
C HIS A 175 -20.65 -6.22 -4.74
N ALA A 176 -20.92 -6.23 -6.04
CA ALA A 176 -21.16 -5.03 -6.85
C ALA A 176 -22.34 -4.17 -6.36
N ARG A 177 -23.35 -4.76 -5.71
CA ARG A 177 -24.50 -4.05 -5.16
C ARG A 177 -24.12 -2.92 -4.19
N HIS A 178 -22.99 -3.02 -3.51
CA HIS A 178 -22.54 -2.01 -2.55
C HIS A 178 -22.00 -0.74 -3.22
N ALA A 179 -21.73 -0.78 -4.54
CA ALA A 179 -21.37 0.42 -5.31
C ALA A 179 -22.53 1.43 -5.40
N ALA A 180 -23.78 0.96 -5.35
CA ALA A 180 -24.97 1.82 -5.35
C ALA A 180 -25.03 2.79 -4.16
N THR A 181 -24.31 2.49 -3.08
CA THR A 181 -24.26 3.33 -1.87
C THR A 181 -22.98 4.16 -1.78
N ALA A 182 -22.08 4.11 -2.77
CA ALA A 182 -20.78 4.78 -2.74
C ALA A 182 -20.90 6.29 -2.47
N LEU A 183 -21.82 6.97 -3.15
CA LEU A 183 -22.07 8.41 -2.97
C LEU A 183 -22.56 8.73 -1.56
N ARG A 184 -23.52 7.96 -1.03
CA ARG A 184 -24.05 8.15 0.32
C ARG A 184 -22.98 7.97 1.41
N ARG A 185 -21.99 7.12 1.13
CA ARG A 185 -20.84 6.87 2.02
C ARG A 185 -19.68 7.83 1.74
N SER A 186 -19.78 8.72 0.76
CA SER A 186 -18.68 9.63 0.42
C SER A 186 -18.71 10.86 1.31
N THR A 187 -17.52 11.43 1.57
CA THR A 187 -17.38 12.78 2.10
C THR A 187 -17.08 13.72 0.94
N PHE A 188 -17.72 14.87 0.94
CA PHE A 188 -17.66 15.85 -0.14
C PHE A 188 -17.00 17.12 0.38
N PHE A 189 -16.03 17.64 -0.35
CA PHE A 189 -15.34 18.88 0.00
C PHE A 189 -15.42 19.89 -1.13
N MET A 190 -15.72 21.13 -0.76
CA MET A 190 -15.74 22.26 -1.68
C MET A 190 -14.75 23.33 -1.25
N PRO A 191 -14.10 24.03 -2.20
CA PRO A 191 -13.35 25.23 -1.89
C PRO A 191 -14.18 26.19 -1.03
N LEU A 192 -13.54 26.82 -0.05
CA LEU A 192 -14.12 27.72 0.96
C LEU A 192 -15.04 27.09 2.02
N PHE A 193 -15.72 25.98 1.72
CA PHE A 193 -16.65 25.36 2.67
C PHE A 193 -16.04 24.21 3.47
N GLY A 194 -14.94 23.63 2.99
CA GLY A 194 -14.45 22.38 3.55
C GLY A 194 -15.46 21.27 3.28
N ALA A 195 -15.74 20.44 4.30
CA ALA A 195 -16.69 19.35 4.18
C ALA A 195 -18.14 19.87 4.06
N VAL A 196 -18.90 19.31 3.12
CA VAL A 196 -20.30 19.64 2.86
C VAL A 196 -21.13 18.35 2.71
N TYR A 197 -22.43 18.45 2.97
CA TYR A 197 -23.37 17.35 2.65
C TYR A 197 -23.59 17.25 1.13
N PRO A 198 -23.99 16.08 0.61
CA PRO A 198 -24.09 15.83 -0.84
C PRO A 198 -24.96 16.84 -1.59
N GLU A 199 -26.10 17.23 -1.03
CA GLU A 199 -27.06 18.14 -1.66
C GLU A 199 -26.46 19.55 -1.86
N LYS A 200 -25.66 20.02 -0.89
CA LYS A 200 -24.91 21.29 -1.02
C LYS A 200 -23.79 21.16 -2.03
N PHE A 201 -23.09 20.03 -2.06
CA PHE A 201 -22.07 19.78 -3.07
C PHE A 201 -22.66 19.81 -4.48
N GLU A 202 -23.77 19.11 -4.72
CA GLU A 202 -24.49 19.10 -5.99
C GLU A 202 -24.92 20.50 -6.41
N THR A 203 -25.53 21.24 -5.48
CA THR A 203 -25.98 22.61 -5.74
C THR A 203 -24.83 23.54 -6.11
N LEU A 204 -23.70 23.43 -5.40
CA LEU A 204 -22.53 24.22 -5.71
C LEU A 204 -21.90 23.81 -7.05
N LEU A 205 -21.81 22.52 -7.36
CA LEU A 205 -21.32 22.09 -8.68
C LEU A 205 -22.15 22.66 -9.84
N ASP A 206 -23.47 22.75 -9.68
CA ASP A 206 -24.39 23.26 -10.71
C ASP A 206 -24.34 24.78 -10.87
N GLN A 207 -24.20 25.50 -9.76
CA GLN A 207 -24.46 26.94 -9.70
C GLN A 207 -23.21 27.80 -9.64
N LEU A 208 -22.05 27.19 -9.38
CA LEU A 208 -20.81 27.95 -9.32
C LEU A 208 -20.51 28.61 -10.67
N PRO A 209 -20.06 29.88 -10.66
CA PRO A 209 -19.58 30.52 -11.88
C PRO A 209 -18.56 29.63 -12.59
N ARG A 210 -18.58 29.67 -13.93
CA ARG A 210 -17.54 29.01 -14.72
C ARG A 210 -16.18 29.57 -14.30
N GLY A 211 -15.22 28.69 -14.06
CA GLY A 211 -13.89 29.07 -13.56
C GLY A 211 -13.75 29.08 -12.04
N SER A 212 -14.82 28.90 -11.26
CA SER A 212 -14.72 28.79 -9.80
C SER A 212 -14.10 27.46 -9.34
N LEU A 213 -14.14 26.43 -10.18
CA LEU A 213 -13.53 25.13 -9.93
C LEU A 213 -12.64 24.74 -11.10
N ARG A 214 -11.44 24.26 -10.79
CA ARG A 214 -10.50 23.78 -11.81
C ARG A 214 -10.81 22.37 -12.29
N GLY A 215 -11.44 21.58 -11.43
CA GLY A 215 -11.68 20.15 -11.62
C GLY A 215 -12.30 19.51 -10.38
N VAL A 216 -12.52 18.20 -10.48
CA VAL A 216 -12.95 17.36 -9.35
C VAL A 216 -11.89 16.30 -9.08
N VAL A 217 -11.48 16.15 -7.83
CA VAL A 217 -10.56 15.09 -7.38
C VAL A 217 -11.37 14.02 -6.69
N ILE A 218 -11.29 12.77 -7.17
CA ILE A 218 -11.78 11.61 -6.42
C ILE A 218 -10.61 11.09 -5.62
N TYR A 219 -10.58 11.38 -4.31
CA TYR A 219 -9.49 10.98 -3.43
C TYR A 219 -9.82 9.72 -2.62
N ASN A 220 -9.05 8.65 -2.83
CA ASN A 220 -9.28 7.34 -2.25
C ASN A 220 -8.41 7.16 -1.00
N HIS A 221 -9.06 6.92 0.13
CA HIS A 221 -8.40 6.67 1.41
C HIS A 221 -7.54 5.39 1.39
N GLY A 222 -6.56 5.33 2.30
CA GLY A 222 -5.71 4.16 2.53
C GLY A 222 -6.46 2.94 3.08
N CYS A 223 -5.74 1.99 3.67
CA CYS A 223 -6.37 0.79 4.24
C CYS A 223 -7.23 1.06 5.48
N GLY A 224 -7.06 2.24 6.09
CA GLY A 224 -7.62 2.58 7.39
C GLY A 224 -9.07 3.02 7.33
N GLY A 225 -9.54 3.54 6.19
CA GLY A 225 -10.82 4.26 6.11
C GLY A 225 -10.62 5.77 6.22
N GLN A 226 -11.71 6.50 6.41
CA GLN A 226 -11.68 7.95 6.61
C GLN A 226 -11.40 8.30 8.08
N TRP A 227 -10.13 8.43 8.47
CA TRP A 227 -9.72 8.69 9.88
C TRP A 227 -8.97 10.01 10.06
N GLY A 228 -9.02 10.91 9.08
CA GLY A 228 -8.53 12.29 9.19
C GLY A 228 -7.49 12.67 8.13
N TRP A 229 -6.73 11.70 7.61
CA TRP A 229 -5.78 11.94 6.53
C TRP A 229 -6.46 12.42 5.24
N GLU A 230 -7.66 11.94 4.97
CA GLU A 230 -8.50 12.33 3.83
C GLU A 230 -8.86 13.81 3.92
N THR A 231 -9.20 14.27 5.12
CA THR A 231 -9.45 15.69 5.39
C THR A 231 -8.18 16.50 5.16
N THR A 232 -7.02 16.06 5.68
CA THR A 232 -5.73 16.74 5.47
C THR A 232 -5.39 16.87 3.98
N VAL A 233 -5.57 15.80 3.20
CA VAL A 233 -5.27 15.84 1.76
C VAL A 233 -6.30 16.64 0.99
N ALA A 234 -7.59 16.52 1.32
CA ALA A 234 -8.64 17.33 0.71
C ALA A 234 -8.39 18.82 0.91
N GLN A 235 -7.86 19.24 2.07
CA GLN A 235 -7.48 20.63 2.33
C GLN A 235 -6.49 21.20 1.33
N HIS A 236 -5.53 20.40 0.86
CA HIS A 236 -4.62 20.86 -0.18
C HIS A 236 -5.37 21.05 -1.51
N PHE A 237 -6.09 20.04 -1.96
CA PHE A 237 -6.80 20.09 -3.24
C PHE A 237 -7.84 21.21 -3.31
N TYR A 238 -8.67 21.40 -2.28
CA TYR A 238 -9.68 22.46 -2.33
C TYR A 238 -9.08 23.86 -2.19
N ARG A 239 -7.94 24.02 -1.49
CA ARG A 239 -7.19 25.29 -1.49
C ARG A 239 -6.54 25.57 -2.85
N TRP A 240 -6.25 24.53 -3.62
CA TRP A 240 -5.81 24.62 -5.01
C TRP A 240 -6.97 24.70 -6.01
N GLY A 241 -8.22 24.86 -5.55
CA GLY A 241 -9.37 25.15 -6.41
C GLY A 241 -10.11 23.94 -6.96
N PHE A 242 -9.94 22.77 -6.35
CA PHE A 242 -10.65 21.55 -6.75
C PHE A 242 -11.80 21.22 -5.80
N ALA A 243 -12.91 20.72 -6.34
CA ALA A 243 -13.85 19.97 -5.53
C ALA A 243 -13.25 18.58 -5.23
N VAL A 244 -13.52 18.00 -4.05
CA VAL A 244 -12.98 16.68 -3.68
C VAL A 244 -14.12 15.77 -3.25
N ILE A 245 -14.11 14.52 -3.73
CA ILE A 245 -15.00 13.47 -3.25
C ILE A 245 -14.13 12.35 -2.71
N THR A 246 -14.38 11.93 -1.48
CA THR A 246 -13.69 10.80 -0.86
C THR A 246 -14.68 9.67 -0.61
N PRO A 247 -14.73 8.63 -1.47
CA PRO A 247 -15.56 7.46 -1.20
C PRO A 247 -15.09 6.71 0.03
N ASP A 248 -15.96 6.44 1.01
CA ASP A 248 -15.62 5.58 2.15
C ASP A 248 -15.84 4.11 1.80
N PHE A 249 -14.80 3.45 1.30
CA PHE A 249 -14.83 2.03 1.00
C PHE A 249 -15.07 1.17 2.25
N LEU A 250 -14.57 1.58 3.42
CA LEU A 250 -14.80 0.81 4.66
C LEU A 250 -16.24 0.87 5.14
N GLY A 251 -17.00 1.89 4.73
CA GLY A 251 -18.45 1.95 4.94
C GLY A 251 -19.26 0.92 4.14
N ARG A 252 -18.65 0.09 3.27
CA ARG A 252 -19.36 -1.05 2.65
C ARG A 252 -19.79 -2.01 3.76
N GLU A 253 -21.04 -2.47 3.71
CA GLU A 253 -21.56 -3.42 4.69
C GLU A 253 -20.69 -4.68 4.76
N GLY A 254 -20.31 -5.07 5.98
CA GLY A 254 -19.43 -6.22 6.23
C GLY A 254 -17.95 -5.98 5.88
N ASN A 255 -17.56 -4.80 5.40
CA ASN A 255 -16.17 -4.48 5.14
C ASN A 255 -15.42 -4.14 6.43
N LYS A 256 -14.10 -4.32 6.38
CA LYS A 256 -13.21 -4.11 7.52
C LYS A 256 -11.91 -3.45 7.06
N SER A 257 -11.28 -2.73 7.98
CA SER A 257 -9.90 -2.28 7.80
C SER A 257 -8.98 -3.49 7.66
N GLY A 258 -8.08 -3.40 6.69
CA GLY A 258 -6.97 -4.33 6.53
C GLY A 258 -5.63 -3.67 6.78
N CYS A 259 -5.60 -2.51 7.45
CA CYS A 259 -4.33 -1.96 7.89
C CYS A 259 -3.71 -2.89 8.93
N PRO A 260 -2.48 -3.37 8.71
CA PRO A 260 -1.64 -3.76 9.83
C PRO A 260 -1.44 -2.49 10.66
N GLY A 261 -2.02 -2.39 11.85
CA GLY A 261 -1.85 -1.21 12.71
C GLY A 261 -0.37 -0.82 12.88
N ALA A 262 -0.11 0.43 13.24
CA ALA A 262 1.26 0.93 13.38
C ALA A 262 1.94 0.42 14.67
N SER A 263 1.16 -0.07 15.64
CA SER A 263 1.64 -0.68 16.87
C SER A 263 1.30 -2.18 16.95
N GLY A 264 2.09 -2.93 17.73
CA GLY A 264 1.79 -4.32 18.06
C GLY A 264 0.42 -4.47 18.73
N GLU A 265 0.00 -3.48 19.53
CA GLU A 265 -1.29 -3.46 20.21
C GLU A 265 -2.48 -3.25 19.26
N GLU A 266 -2.31 -2.45 18.20
CA GLU A 266 -3.31 -2.30 17.12
C GLU A 266 -3.35 -3.52 16.18
N MET A 267 -2.21 -4.16 15.95
CA MET A 267 -2.11 -5.42 15.21
C MET A 267 -2.77 -6.59 15.96
N LEU A 268 -2.72 -6.57 17.31
CA LEU A 268 -3.27 -7.58 18.21
C LEU A 268 -4.81 -7.54 18.34
N ARG A 269 -5.51 -6.56 17.75
CA ARG A 269 -6.98 -6.50 17.76
C ARG A 269 -7.59 -6.77 16.37
N MET A 270 -7.61 -8.04 15.95
CA MET A 270 -8.20 -8.58 14.70
C MET A 270 -7.67 -8.02 13.36
N ALA A 271 -7.01 -6.87 13.31
CA ALA A 271 -6.53 -6.26 12.08
C ALA A 271 -5.32 -6.99 11.49
N GLY A 272 -4.39 -7.46 12.34
CA GLY A 272 -3.27 -8.32 11.94
C GLY A 272 -3.73 -9.68 11.40
N GLU A 273 -4.77 -10.28 12.01
CA GLU A 273 -5.37 -11.53 11.56
C GLU A 273 -6.05 -11.38 10.19
N ARG A 274 -6.82 -10.30 9.98
CA ARG A 274 -7.45 -9.97 8.69
C ARG A 274 -6.42 -9.64 7.60
N SER A 275 -5.32 -9.02 8.02
CA SER A 275 -4.16 -8.78 7.18
C SER A 275 -3.54 -10.12 6.72
N ALA A 276 -3.33 -11.07 7.64
CA ALA A 276 -2.84 -12.41 7.32
C ALA A 276 -3.85 -13.25 6.51
N GLU A 277 -5.15 -13.07 6.75
CA GLU A 277 -6.23 -13.68 5.96
C GLU A 277 -6.15 -13.24 4.49
N GLY A 278 -5.57 -12.07 4.21
CA GLY A 278 -5.40 -11.53 2.86
C GLY A 278 -6.69 -11.09 2.19
N THR A 279 -7.86 -11.38 2.78
CA THR A 279 -9.18 -10.95 2.28
C THR A 279 -9.27 -9.44 2.26
N PHE A 280 -8.92 -8.78 3.36
CA PHE A 280 -9.05 -7.33 3.55
C PHE A 280 -7.80 -6.53 3.16
N GLN A 281 -6.84 -7.15 2.46
CA GLN A 281 -5.63 -6.47 1.98
C GLN A 281 -5.73 -6.10 0.51
N ALA A 282 -5.01 -5.05 0.13
CA ALA A 282 -4.90 -4.58 -1.24
C ALA A 282 -4.33 -5.63 -2.22
N ILE A 283 -3.68 -6.68 -1.71
CA ILE A 283 -3.08 -7.72 -2.55
C ILE A 283 -4.16 -8.62 -3.16
N ASN A 284 -5.35 -8.63 -2.56
CA ASN A 284 -6.54 -9.30 -3.06
C ASN A 284 -7.18 -8.49 -4.21
N PRO A 285 -7.17 -9.00 -5.45
CA PRO A 285 -7.76 -8.30 -6.58
C PRO A 285 -9.26 -8.01 -6.42
N ALA A 286 -10.00 -8.84 -5.67
CA ALA A 286 -11.43 -8.63 -5.42
C ALA A 286 -11.69 -7.33 -4.64
N ARG A 287 -10.82 -7.03 -3.66
CA ARG A 287 -10.89 -5.81 -2.87
C ARG A 287 -10.61 -4.56 -3.71
N LEU A 288 -9.58 -4.61 -4.57
CA LEU A 288 -9.27 -3.50 -5.48
C LEU A 288 -10.37 -3.31 -6.54
N ALA A 289 -10.93 -4.39 -7.07
CA ALA A 289 -12.06 -4.33 -7.99
C ALA A 289 -13.29 -3.69 -7.32
N ALA A 290 -13.60 -4.06 -6.08
CA ALA A 290 -14.67 -3.47 -5.30
C ALA A 290 -14.45 -1.96 -5.05
N ARG A 291 -13.23 -1.55 -4.70
CA ARG A 291 -12.87 -0.11 -4.64
C ARG A 291 -13.06 0.59 -6.00
N GLY A 292 -12.67 -0.08 -7.08
CA GLY A 292 -12.84 0.43 -8.44
C GLY A 292 -14.30 0.64 -8.83
N GLN A 293 -15.22 -0.21 -8.37
CA GLN A 293 -16.66 -0.01 -8.56
C GLN A 293 -17.18 1.25 -7.84
N ASP A 294 -16.69 1.54 -6.63
CA ASP A 294 -17.05 2.78 -5.91
C ASP A 294 -16.54 4.01 -6.68
N ILE A 295 -15.30 3.97 -7.19
CA ILE A 295 -14.75 5.04 -8.04
C ILE A 295 -15.57 5.23 -9.32
N GLN A 296 -15.93 4.13 -10.00
CA GLN A 296 -16.77 4.20 -11.21
C GLN A 296 -18.15 4.77 -10.94
N ALA A 297 -18.77 4.42 -9.81
CA ALA A 297 -20.07 4.98 -9.42
C ALA A 297 -19.99 6.51 -9.23
N VAL A 298 -18.92 7.00 -8.58
CA VAL A 298 -18.69 8.44 -8.43
C VAL A 298 -18.44 9.12 -9.77
N ILE A 299 -17.61 8.54 -10.65
CA ILE A 299 -17.38 9.08 -12.01
C ILE A 299 -18.69 9.15 -12.79
N ALA A 300 -19.48 8.08 -12.80
CA ALA A 300 -20.75 8.03 -13.52
C ALA A 300 -21.72 9.13 -13.05
N TRP A 301 -21.79 9.38 -11.75
CA TRP A 301 -22.60 10.45 -11.17
C TRP A 301 -22.06 11.85 -11.49
N LEU A 302 -20.73 12.05 -11.46
CA LEU A 302 -20.10 13.33 -11.81
C LEU A 302 -20.37 13.71 -13.26
N LYS A 303 -20.26 12.75 -14.18
CA LYS A 303 -20.49 12.96 -15.62
C LYS A 303 -21.91 13.46 -15.95
N GLN A 304 -22.88 13.15 -15.11
CA GLN A 304 -24.25 13.62 -15.26
C GLN A 304 -24.44 15.08 -14.82
N ARG A 305 -23.49 15.63 -14.04
CA ARG A 305 -23.61 16.94 -13.38
C ARG A 305 -22.62 17.96 -13.88
N THR A 306 -21.41 17.53 -14.25
CA THR A 306 -20.34 18.45 -14.64
C THR A 306 -19.51 17.91 -15.79
N ARG A 307 -18.92 18.82 -16.55
CA ARG A 307 -17.90 18.55 -17.59
C ARG A 307 -16.49 18.86 -17.11
N LEU A 308 -16.32 19.25 -15.85
CA LEU A 308 -15.03 19.53 -15.25
C LEU A 308 -14.09 18.31 -15.35
N PRO A 309 -12.78 18.52 -15.56
CA PRO A 309 -11.82 17.43 -15.57
C PRO A 309 -11.79 16.71 -14.21
N ILE A 310 -11.64 15.39 -14.26
CA ILE A 310 -11.57 14.51 -13.10
C ILE A 310 -10.11 14.03 -12.93
N ILE A 311 -9.59 14.19 -11.72
CA ILE A 311 -8.35 13.55 -11.28
C ILE A 311 -8.73 12.42 -10.32
N VAL A 312 -8.19 11.23 -10.55
CA VAL A 312 -8.31 10.12 -9.60
C VAL A 312 -7.05 10.08 -8.73
N SER A 313 -7.20 10.29 -7.43
CA SER A 313 -6.07 10.36 -6.50
C SER A 313 -6.27 9.39 -5.34
N GLY A 314 -5.18 8.96 -4.70
CA GLY A 314 -5.30 8.11 -3.52
C GLY A 314 -3.98 7.88 -2.81
N HIS A 315 -4.08 7.52 -1.54
CA HIS A 315 -2.96 7.23 -0.66
C HIS A 315 -2.88 5.75 -0.33
N SER A 316 -1.66 5.20 -0.28
CA SER A 316 -1.44 3.81 0.15
C SER A 316 -2.34 2.82 -0.65
N GLU A 317 -3.20 2.05 0.02
CA GLU A 317 -4.19 1.19 -0.65
C GLU A 317 -5.11 1.93 -1.65
N GLY A 318 -5.46 3.19 -1.39
CA GLY A 318 -6.25 4.02 -2.30
C GLY A 318 -5.53 4.25 -3.65
N CYS A 319 -4.21 4.47 -3.63
CA CYS A 319 -3.41 4.50 -4.86
C CYS A 319 -3.44 3.15 -5.58
N ARG A 320 -3.35 2.03 -4.84
CA ARG A 320 -3.42 0.69 -5.43
C ARG A 320 -4.73 0.44 -6.16
N ALA A 321 -5.84 0.95 -5.63
CA ALA A 321 -7.14 0.86 -6.31
C ALA A 321 -7.13 1.60 -7.65
N ILE A 322 -6.49 2.76 -7.73
CA ILE A 322 -6.44 3.59 -8.94
C ILE A 322 -5.60 2.91 -10.01
N TYR A 323 -4.38 2.49 -9.69
CA TYR A 323 -3.55 1.85 -10.71
C TYR A 323 -4.05 0.45 -11.09
N ALA A 324 -4.95 -0.14 -10.29
CA ALA A 324 -5.62 -1.39 -10.62
C ALA A 324 -6.84 -1.23 -11.53
N MET A 325 -7.18 0.00 -11.91
CA MET A 325 -8.21 0.31 -12.89
C MET A 325 -7.60 0.71 -14.23
N HIS A 326 -8.30 0.36 -15.30
CA HIS A 326 -8.01 0.84 -16.64
C HIS A 326 -8.99 1.97 -16.99
N PHE A 327 -8.50 3.20 -17.07
CA PHE A 327 -9.30 4.38 -17.43
C PHE A 327 -9.18 4.69 -18.92
N THR A 328 -10.32 4.83 -19.58
CA THR A 328 -10.46 5.28 -20.98
C THR A 328 -11.40 6.48 -21.10
N ASP A 329 -11.94 6.96 -19.98
CA ASP A 329 -12.86 8.09 -19.95
C ASP A 329 -12.09 9.39 -20.17
N ALA A 330 -12.44 10.14 -21.23
CA ALA A 330 -11.79 11.40 -21.57
C ALA A 330 -11.94 12.49 -20.50
N GLN A 331 -12.95 12.38 -19.61
CA GLN A 331 -13.09 13.31 -18.50
C GLN A 331 -12.08 13.03 -17.38
N VAL A 332 -11.49 11.83 -17.31
CA VAL A 332 -10.40 11.50 -16.38
C VAL A 332 -9.07 11.89 -17.01
N VAL A 333 -8.49 12.99 -16.55
CA VAL A 333 -7.30 13.61 -17.19
C VAL A 333 -5.97 13.20 -16.56
N GLY A 334 -5.99 12.43 -15.47
CA GLY A 334 -4.78 11.87 -14.86
C GLY A 334 -5.01 11.22 -13.50
N GLY A 335 -3.95 10.57 -13.01
CA GLY A 335 -3.90 9.92 -11.70
C GLY A 335 -2.85 10.52 -10.77
N ALA A 336 -3.11 10.54 -9.46
CA ALA A 336 -2.12 10.90 -8.46
C ALA A 336 -2.02 9.84 -7.34
N CYS A 337 -0.84 9.27 -7.18
CA CYS A 337 -0.55 8.19 -6.25
C CYS A 337 0.36 8.68 -5.13
N VAL A 338 -0.20 8.78 -3.93
CA VAL A 338 0.46 9.36 -2.76
C VAL A 338 1.03 8.24 -1.89
N LYS A 339 2.33 8.32 -1.59
CA LYS A 339 3.07 7.37 -0.73
C LYS A 339 2.83 5.92 -1.11
N GLN A 340 2.92 5.59 -2.39
CA GLN A 340 2.70 4.21 -2.82
C GLN A 340 3.45 3.82 -4.11
N GLY A 341 4.12 2.67 -4.04
CA GLY A 341 4.84 2.04 -5.14
C GLY A 341 4.12 0.86 -5.79
N LEU A 342 4.76 0.25 -6.78
CA LEU A 342 4.38 -1.05 -7.34
C LEU A 342 5.42 -2.10 -6.92
N GLN A 343 5.22 -2.71 -5.77
CA GLN A 343 6.09 -3.82 -5.36
C GLN A 343 5.88 -5.03 -6.29
N PRO A 344 6.90 -5.89 -6.47
CA PRO A 344 6.79 -7.05 -7.35
C PRO A 344 5.56 -7.94 -7.08
N HIS A 345 5.20 -8.15 -5.82
CA HIS A 345 4.03 -8.95 -5.43
C HIS A 345 2.68 -8.24 -5.62
N TYR A 346 2.66 -6.96 -6.01
CA TYR A 346 1.47 -6.24 -6.48
C TYR A 346 1.49 -6.06 -8.00
N ALA A 347 2.53 -6.50 -8.72
CA ALA A 347 2.67 -6.26 -10.14
C ALA A 347 1.49 -6.82 -10.97
N HIS A 348 0.83 -7.87 -10.48
CA HIS A 348 -0.34 -8.49 -11.10
C HIS A 348 -1.59 -7.60 -11.10
N THR A 349 -1.70 -6.66 -10.16
CA THR A 349 -2.89 -5.80 -10.03
C THR A 349 -2.85 -4.60 -10.97
N TRP A 350 -1.70 -4.24 -11.56
CA TRP A 350 -1.59 -3.08 -12.45
C TRP A 350 -2.48 -3.19 -13.69
N ARG A 351 -3.30 -2.17 -13.93
CA ARG A 351 -4.17 -2.01 -15.11
C ARG A 351 -4.21 -0.57 -15.65
N TRP A 352 -3.51 0.37 -15.00
CA TRP A 352 -3.47 1.78 -15.42
C TRP A 352 -3.06 1.93 -16.88
N ASN A 353 -3.79 2.79 -17.60
CA ASN A 353 -3.46 3.17 -18.96
C ASN A 353 -2.27 4.15 -18.96
N THR A 354 -1.09 3.69 -19.39
CA THR A 354 0.15 4.49 -19.37
C THR A 354 0.21 5.59 -20.43
N SER A 355 -0.83 5.74 -21.26
CA SER A 355 -1.04 6.96 -22.05
C SER A 355 -1.60 8.12 -21.21
N LEU A 356 -2.25 7.82 -20.08
CA LEU A 356 -2.77 8.84 -19.16
C LEU A 356 -1.68 9.29 -18.19
N PRO A 357 -1.55 10.60 -17.93
CA PRO A 357 -0.60 11.11 -16.96
C PRO A 357 -0.79 10.55 -15.56
N MET A 358 0.30 10.24 -14.88
CA MET A 358 0.35 9.81 -13.49
C MET A 358 1.39 10.63 -12.72
N TRP A 359 1.05 11.06 -11.51
CA TRP A 359 1.99 11.56 -10.54
C TRP A 359 2.16 10.54 -9.41
N GLN A 360 3.39 10.33 -8.95
CA GLN A 360 3.72 9.42 -7.88
C GLN A 360 4.61 10.11 -6.84
N SER A 361 4.27 9.98 -5.56
CA SER A 361 5.16 10.30 -4.45
C SER A 361 5.53 9.10 -3.61
N LEU A 362 6.76 9.12 -3.10
CA LEU A 362 7.34 8.11 -2.23
C LEU A 362 8.26 8.77 -1.19
N GLU A 363 8.50 8.10 -0.06
CA GLU A 363 9.60 8.46 0.85
C GLU A 363 10.74 7.46 0.78
N GLU A 364 11.97 7.94 0.90
CA GLU A 364 13.21 7.14 0.79
C GLU A 364 13.19 5.85 1.61
N ASN A 365 12.69 5.93 2.85
CA ASN A 365 12.71 4.85 3.82
C ASN A 365 11.29 4.48 4.28
N ASP A 366 10.29 4.66 3.40
CA ASP A 366 8.91 4.28 3.69
C ASP A 366 8.79 2.76 3.93
N PRO A 367 8.53 2.32 5.17
CA PRO A 367 8.54 0.90 5.53
C PRO A 367 7.35 0.12 4.95
N TRP A 368 6.31 0.83 4.49
CA TRP A 368 5.12 0.23 3.89
C TRP A 368 5.26 0.08 2.37
N VAL A 369 6.23 0.77 1.78
CA VAL A 369 6.50 0.75 0.35
C VAL A 369 7.75 -0.06 0.01
N VAL A 370 8.82 0.08 0.80
CA VAL A 370 10.10 -0.62 0.64
C VAL A 370 10.07 -1.91 1.48
N THR A 371 9.48 -2.96 0.91
CA THR A 371 9.38 -4.31 1.52
C THR A 371 10.52 -5.23 1.08
N ALA A 372 10.65 -6.44 1.66
CA ALA A 372 11.74 -7.42 1.51
C ALA A 372 12.19 -7.85 0.08
N GLY A 373 11.57 -7.33 -0.98
CA GLY A 373 12.00 -7.53 -2.38
C GLY A 373 12.50 -6.27 -3.10
N ALA A 374 12.52 -5.11 -2.42
CA ALA A 374 13.09 -3.86 -2.93
C ALA A 374 14.04 -3.28 -1.90
N THR A 375 15.32 -3.12 -2.25
CA THR A 375 16.35 -2.56 -1.35
C THR A 375 16.36 -1.03 -1.34
N HIS A 376 15.66 -0.40 -2.28
CA HIS A 376 15.56 1.05 -2.40
C HIS A 376 14.23 1.46 -3.01
N VAL A 377 13.69 2.60 -2.56
CA VAL A 377 12.39 3.13 -3.00
C VAL A 377 12.28 3.33 -4.52
N SER A 378 13.40 3.58 -5.20
CA SER A 378 13.45 3.73 -6.66
C SER A 378 12.99 2.47 -7.40
N GLN A 379 13.17 1.28 -6.81
CA GLN A 379 12.82 -0.01 -7.42
C GLN A 379 11.32 -0.29 -7.46
N VAL A 380 10.52 0.48 -6.70
CA VAL A 380 9.06 0.35 -6.64
C VAL A 380 8.35 1.55 -7.26
N THR A 381 9.10 2.41 -7.96
CA THR A 381 8.53 3.48 -8.79
C THR A 381 7.72 2.89 -9.95
N PHE A 382 6.83 3.69 -10.52
CA PHE A 382 6.09 3.29 -11.71
C PHE A 382 6.89 3.42 -13.01
N THR A 383 8.14 3.90 -12.93
CA THR A 383 9.02 4.11 -14.09
C THR A 383 9.07 2.91 -15.05
N PRO A 384 9.21 1.65 -14.59
CA PRO A 384 9.21 0.50 -15.50
C PRO A 384 7.90 0.33 -16.30
N ARG A 385 6.76 0.73 -15.72
CA ARG A 385 5.44 0.67 -16.41
C ARG A 385 5.30 1.76 -17.47
N PHE A 386 5.93 2.91 -17.25
CA PHE A 386 5.90 4.06 -18.16
C PHE A 386 7.09 4.11 -19.12
N ALA A 387 7.89 3.04 -19.26
CA ALA A 387 9.07 3.03 -20.11
C ALA A 387 8.78 3.42 -21.59
N ALA A 388 7.59 3.08 -22.10
CA ALA A 388 7.16 3.45 -23.45
C ALA A 388 6.63 4.90 -23.58
N ASN A 389 6.33 5.57 -22.46
CA ASN A 389 5.82 6.94 -22.41
C ASN A 389 6.29 7.66 -21.13
N PRO A 390 7.60 7.91 -20.97
CA PRO A 390 8.15 8.41 -19.72
C PRO A 390 7.63 9.81 -19.36
N SER A 391 7.29 10.64 -20.35
CA SER A 391 6.70 11.98 -20.13
C SER A 391 5.33 11.95 -19.44
N ALA A 392 4.62 10.82 -19.47
CA ALA A 392 3.35 10.68 -18.76
C ALA A 392 3.52 10.38 -17.26
N LEU A 393 4.75 10.16 -16.76
CA LEU A 393 4.98 9.91 -15.33
C LEU A 393 5.81 11.02 -14.70
N THR A 394 5.33 11.54 -13.57
CA THR A 394 6.12 12.38 -12.67
C THR A 394 6.34 11.63 -11.36
N VAL A 395 7.61 11.38 -11.01
CA VAL A 395 7.98 10.72 -9.75
C VAL A 395 8.65 11.73 -8.82
N VAL A 396 8.22 11.75 -7.56
CA VAL A 396 8.81 12.54 -6.49
C VAL A 396 9.21 11.61 -5.36
N ILE A 397 10.49 11.64 -5.00
CA ILE A 397 11.00 10.93 -3.83
C ILE A 397 11.46 11.99 -2.85
N VAL A 398 10.96 11.93 -1.62
CA VAL A 398 11.32 12.85 -0.54
C VAL A 398 11.97 12.10 0.64
N PRO A 399 12.81 12.76 1.44
CA PRO A 399 13.35 12.15 2.66
C PRO A 399 12.23 11.80 3.63
N GLY A 400 12.25 10.63 4.26
CA GLY A 400 11.23 10.26 5.26
C GLY A 400 11.00 8.76 5.40
N ARG A 401 10.11 8.40 6.34
CA ARG A 401 9.71 7.02 6.67
C ARG A 401 8.32 6.90 7.32
N THR A 402 7.50 7.93 7.18
CA THR A 402 6.19 8.09 7.83
C THR A 402 5.06 7.41 7.08
N HIS A 403 5.14 7.39 5.73
CA HIS A 403 4.03 7.02 4.85
C HIS A 403 2.81 7.97 4.96
N ASP A 404 2.94 9.11 5.65
CA ASP A 404 1.84 10.08 5.81
C ASP A 404 1.63 10.86 4.50
N PRO A 405 0.40 11.02 4.00
CA PRO A 405 0.19 11.62 2.70
C PRO A 405 0.49 13.13 2.68
N LEU A 406 1.22 13.60 1.66
CA LEU A 406 1.49 15.02 1.39
C LEU A 406 2.10 15.81 2.56
N ASN A 407 2.80 15.13 3.47
CA ASN A 407 3.43 15.73 4.64
C ASN A 407 4.67 16.60 4.30
N HIS A 408 5.26 16.42 3.11
CA HIS A 408 6.41 17.22 2.65
C HIS A 408 6.02 18.36 1.70
N GLU A 409 6.69 19.51 1.85
CA GLU A 409 6.45 20.67 0.98
C GLU A 409 6.83 20.40 -0.47
N ASN A 410 7.97 19.75 -0.72
CA ASN A 410 8.42 19.41 -2.07
C ASN A 410 7.43 18.48 -2.80
N GLU A 411 6.78 17.59 -2.05
CA GLU A 411 5.73 16.71 -2.56
C GLU A 411 4.50 17.53 -2.98
N ARG A 412 4.03 18.44 -2.11
CA ARG A 412 2.91 19.34 -2.40
C ARG A 412 3.18 20.25 -3.59
N ASN A 413 4.34 20.89 -3.64
CA ASN A 413 4.73 21.80 -4.72
C ASN A 413 4.87 21.07 -6.07
N SER A 414 5.34 19.82 -6.05
CA SER A 414 5.39 18.99 -7.26
C SER A 414 3.99 18.58 -7.74
N LEU A 415 3.13 18.12 -6.83
CA LEU A 415 1.75 17.75 -7.17
C LEU A 415 0.98 18.95 -7.71
N GLN A 416 1.13 20.13 -7.09
CA GLN A 416 0.47 21.35 -7.56
C GLN A 416 0.90 21.72 -8.99
N ARG A 417 2.20 21.71 -9.30
CA ARG A 417 2.69 21.95 -10.67
C ARG A 417 2.14 20.92 -11.67
N TRP A 418 2.13 19.64 -11.27
CA TRP A 418 1.56 18.58 -12.09
C TRP A 418 0.06 18.81 -12.37
N LEU A 419 -0.70 19.25 -11.37
CA LEU A 419 -2.11 19.63 -11.56
C LEU A 419 -2.25 20.83 -12.51
N ASP A 420 -1.39 21.84 -12.37
CA ASP A 420 -1.42 23.06 -13.17
C ASP A 420 -1.24 22.81 -14.68
N GLU A 421 -0.41 21.84 -15.04
CA GLU A 421 -0.24 21.41 -16.43
C GLU A 421 -1.47 20.70 -17.03
N ARG A 422 -2.35 20.16 -16.18
CA ARG A 422 -3.45 19.26 -16.59
C ARG A 422 -4.81 19.93 -16.57
N VAL A 423 -4.99 20.90 -15.69
CA VAL A 423 -6.23 21.68 -15.61
C VAL A 423 -5.93 23.14 -15.94
N GLN A 424 -6.16 23.50 -17.20
CA GLN A 424 -5.81 24.81 -17.75
C GLN A 424 -6.69 25.97 -17.24
N GLN A 425 -7.68 25.71 -16.36
CA GLN A 425 -8.47 26.81 -15.80
C GLN A 425 -7.62 27.57 -14.77
N PRO A 426 -7.24 28.84 -15.05
CA PRO A 426 -6.58 29.67 -14.06
C PRO A 426 -7.57 29.92 -12.93
N LEU A 427 -7.10 29.87 -11.68
CA LEU A 427 -7.84 30.49 -10.60
C LEU A 427 -7.75 31.99 -10.79
N THR A 428 -8.89 32.67 -10.91
CA THR A 428 -8.90 34.12 -10.97
C THR A 428 -8.32 34.66 -9.66
N ALA A 429 -7.14 35.28 -9.69
CA ALA A 429 -6.47 35.77 -8.48
C ALA A 429 -7.31 36.84 -7.75
N GLY A 430 -7.42 36.74 -6.43
CA GLY A 430 -8.31 37.58 -5.62
C GLY A 430 -9.79 37.16 -5.67
N GLN A 431 -10.12 36.18 -6.52
CA GLN A 431 -11.37 35.47 -6.53
C GLN A 431 -11.12 34.04 -6.09
N ASN A 432 -11.46 33.75 -4.84
CA ASN A 432 -12.00 32.42 -4.53
C ASN A 432 -13.36 32.20 -5.26
N GLY A 433 -13.74 33.11 -6.18
CA GLY A 433 -14.75 32.96 -7.24
C GLY A 433 -16.19 32.95 -6.76
N MET A 434 -16.40 32.74 -5.47
CA MET A 434 -17.71 32.64 -4.85
C MET A 434 -18.03 33.89 -4.06
N ASP A 435 -19.10 34.55 -4.49
CA ASP A 435 -19.89 35.42 -3.64
C ASP A 435 -20.90 34.53 -2.88
N TYR A 436 -20.56 34.16 -1.65
CA TYR A 436 -21.36 33.26 -0.82
C TYR A 436 -22.81 33.71 -0.69
N GLU A 437 -23.02 35.02 -0.54
CA GLU A 437 -24.34 35.63 -0.41
C GLU A 437 -25.21 35.40 -1.66
N LYS A 438 -24.60 35.24 -2.83
CA LYS A 438 -25.33 34.94 -4.08
C LYS A 438 -25.73 33.47 -4.23
N ALA A 439 -24.98 32.54 -3.62
CA ALA A 439 -25.29 31.11 -3.69
C ALA A 439 -26.30 30.67 -2.62
N LEU A 440 -26.41 31.43 -1.53
CA LEU A 440 -27.25 31.12 -0.37
C LEU A 440 -28.74 30.88 -0.69
N PRO A 441 -29.43 31.71 -1.48
CA PRO A 441 -30.87 31.53 -1.74
C PRO A 441 -31.17 30.20 -2.43
N ALA A 442 -30.33 29.80 -3.37
CA ALA A 442 -30.53 28.58 -4.14
C ALA A 442 -30.09 27.32 -3.36
N LEU A 443 -29.15 27.45 -2.43
CA LEU A 443 -28.87 26.43 -1.42
C LEU A 443 -30.08 26.23 -0.49
N GLN A 444 -30.68 27.31 0.02
CA GLN A 444 -31.83 27.24 0.91
C GLN A 444 -33.07 26.60 0.25
N GLN A 445 -33.24 26.74 -1.07
CA GLN A 445 -34.34 26.10 -1.81
C GLN A 445 -34.15 24.60 -2.04
N ARG A 446 -32.91 24.11 -2.04
CA ARG A 446 -32.58 22.69 -2.31
C ARG A 446 -32.34 21.87 -1.04
N VAL A 447 -32.12 22.52 0.10
CA VAL A 447 -32.02 21.85 1.39
C VAL A 447 -33.44 21.56 1.89
N PRO A 448 -33.81 20.29 2.13
CA PRO A 448 -35.09 19.95 2.74
C PRO A 448 -35.22 20.70 4.08
N ALA A 449 -36.36 21.33 4.32
CA ALA A 449 -36.62 21.92 5.63
C ALA A 449 -36.50 20.83 6.71
N PRO A 450 -35.90 21.12 7.88
CA PRO A 450 -35.83 20.12 8.95
C PRO A 450 -37.26 19.72 9.35
N GLY A 451 -37.63 18.46 9.09
CA GLY A 451 -38.93 17.90 9.48
C GLY A 451 -39.92 17.55 8.37
N GLN A 452 -39.47 17.37 7.12
CA GLN A 452 -40.26 16.68 6.07
C GLN A 452 -39.69 15.30 5.75
#